data_AF-A0A944HSP3-F1
#
_entry.id   AF-A0A944HSP3-F1
#
_cell.length_a   1.000
_cell.length_b   1.000
_cell.length_c   1.000
_cell.angle_alpha   90.00
_cell.angle_beta   90.00
_cell.angle_gamma   90.00
#
_symmetry.space_group_name_H-M   'P 1'
#
loop_
_entity.id
_entity.type
_entity.pdbx_description
1 polymer ?
#
loop_
_entity_poly.entity_id
_entity_poly.type
_entity_poly.pdbx_seq_one_letter_code
_entity_poly.pdbx_strand_id
1 'polypeptide(L)'
;MSVHPRRPAPDLPTAEWWAPLLVDLAAVQRGSAPLGLRVRAVDLSSARAEVTVDWPDGTATTFLPDPRADRAALLRTIAGAGPARDAPPGHESEFWVPDGAAGTSLPRHAWLLDALGRSSDAWYAYLPEPVELLHVGTDGRDFTGLAVARVAREDVVTVRVPLAGLGADGLDAGIAYTIVEHAARAEAAALPPAEPVRGWPACLSVLPSRAPE
;
A
#
# COMPACT_ATOMS: atom_id res chain seq x y z
N MET A 1 10.34 -19.20 -11.53
CA MET A 1 10.96 -17.86 -11.70
C MET A 1 10.82 -17.16 -10.37
N SER A 2 11.92 -16.75 -9.72
CA SER A 2 11.85 -16.15 -8.37
C SER A 2 11.06 -14.85 -8.37
N VAL A 3 10.05 -14.77 -7.49
CA VAL A 3 9.10 -13.67 -7.34
C VAL A 3 9.65 -12.67 -6.32
N HIS A 4 10.84 -12.14 -6.59
CA HIS A 4 11.43 -11.08 -5.78
C HIS A 4 11.18 -9.71 -6.42
N PRO A 5 10.81 -8.67 -5.65
CA PRO A 5 10.92 -7.29 -6.11
C PRO A 5 12.33 -7.07 -6.62
N ARG A 6 12.47 -6.84 -7.93
CA ARG A 6 13.77 -6.57 -8.51
C ARG A 6 14.12 -5.12 -8.20
N ARG A 7 15.30 -4.91 -7.63
CA ARG A 7 15.83 -3.58 -7.34
C ARG A 7 15.94 -2.74 -8.63
N PRO A 8 15.46 -1.48 -8.64
CA PRO A 8 15.50 -0.63 -9.83
C PRO A 8 16.90 -0.09 -10.19
N ALA A 9 17.77 0.13 -9.20
CA ALA A 9 19.07 0.76 -9.39
C ALA A 9 20.08 0.34 -8.31
N PRO A 10 21.39 0.19 -8.63
CA PRO A 10 22.46 -0.43 -7.82
C PRO A 10 22.96 0.40 -6.61
N ASP A 11 22.42 1.59 -6.40
CA ASP A 11 22.56 2.45 -5.20
C ASP A 11 21.42 2.35 -4.17
N LEU A 12 20.22 1.91 -4.55
CA LEU A 12 19.06 1.79 -3.64
C LEU A 12 19.10 0.56 -2.69
N PRO A 13 18.58 0.62 -1.46
CA PRO A 13 18.48 -0.57 -0.62
C PRO A 13 17.75 -1.70 -1.36
N THR A 14 18.34 -2.89 -1.41
CA THR A 14 17.75 -4.04 -2.14
C THR A 14 16.35 -4.39 -1.60
N ALA A 15 16.15 -4.15 -0.31
CA ALA A 15 14.97 -4.52 0.47
C ALA A 15 13.87 -3.42 0.45
N GLU A 16 14.20 -2.15 0.66
CA GLU A 16 13.21 -1.11 1.01
C GLU A 16 13.08 -0.01 -0.05
N TRP A 17 13.55 -0.25 -1.28
CA TRP A 17 13.55 0.77 -2.34
C TRP A 17 12.18 1.40 -2.62
N TRP A 18 11.10 0.66 -2.35
CA TRP A 18 9.72 1.09 -2.55
C TRP A 18 9.16 1.93 -1.39
N ALA A 19 9.82 1.93 -0.23
CA ALA A 19 9.29 2.56 0.98
C ALA A 19 9.09 4.08 0.83
N PRO A 20 10.06 4.86 0.31
CA PRO A 20 9.86 6.28 0.06
C PRO A 20 8.70 6.57 -0.90
N LEU A 21 8.54 5.73 -1.93
CA LEU A 21 7.44 5.87 -2.90
C LEU A 21 6.07 5.73 -2.22
N LEU A 22 5.88 4.75 -1.32
CA LEU A 22 4.61 4.59 -0.62
C LEU A 22 4.30 5.77 0.30
N VAL A 23 5.31 6.32 0.99
CA VAL A 23 5.16 7.52 1.83
C VAL A 23 4.77 8.74 0.99
N ASP A 24 5.41 8.95 -0.15
CA ASP A 24 5.07 10.09 -1.01
C ASP A 24 3.70 9.94 -1.67
N LEU A 25 3.33 8.73 -2.11
CA LEU A 25 1.99 8.44 -2.63
C LEU A 25 0.92 8.63 -1.56
N ALA A 26 1.19 8.25 -0.32
CA ALA A 26 0.32 8.50 0.81
C ALA A 26 0.07 9.99 1.01
N ALA A 27 1.14 10.80 1.03
CA ALA A 27 1.03 12.25 1.18
C ALA A 27 0.22 12.89 0.04
N VAL A 28 0.48 12.49 -1.21
CA VAL A 28 -0.29 12.98 -2.37
C VAL A 28 -1.76 12.59 -2.29
N GLN A 29 -2.07 11.32 -1.99
CA GLN A 29 -3.46 10.89 -1.83
C GLN A 29 -4.15 11.62 -0.69
N ARG A 30 -3.48 11.78 0.45
CA ARG A 30 -4.04 12.46 1.62
C ARG A 30 -4.35 13.92 1.28
N GLY A 31 -3.43 14.66 0.67
CA GLY A 31 -3.65 16.04 0.23
C GLY A 31 -4.75 16.18 -0.84
N SER A 32 -4.93 15.15 -1.67
CA SER A 32 -5.90 15.11 -2.76
C SER A 32 -7.22 14.40 -2.42
N ALA A 33 -7.40 13.91 -1.19
CA ALA A 33 -8.58 13.16 -0.80
C ALA A 33 -9.90 13.93 -1.01
N PRO A 34 -10.00 15.26 -0.77
CA PRO A 34 -11.21 16.03 -1.09
C PRO A 34 -11.53 16.11 -2.58
N LEU A 35 -10.53 15.86 -3.45
CA LEU A 35 -10.68 15.78 -4.91
C LEU A 35 -11.04 14.36 -5.37
N GLY A 36 -11.12 13.40 -4.44
CA GLY A 36 -11.42 12.01 -4.72
C GLY A 36 -10.28 11.23 -5.37
N LEU A 37 -9.07 11.79 -5.45
CA LEU A 37 -7.91 11.06 -5.98
C LEU A 37 -7.67 9.82 -5.12
N ARG A 38 -7.57 8.67 -5.79
CA ARG A 38 -7.23 7.40 -5.17
C ARG A 38 -6.03 6.78 -5.86
N VAL A 39 -5.02 6.42 -5.09
CA VAL A 39 -4.01 5.45 -5.45
C VAL A 39 -4.67 4.09 -5.42
N ARG A 40 -5.09 3.61 -6.59
CA ARG A 40 -5.84 2.37 -6.73
C ARG A 40 -4.95 1.16 -6.54
N ALA A 41 -3.74 1.22 -7.09
CA ALA A 41 -2.80 0.11 -7.06
C ALA A 41 -1.35 0.59 -7.13
N VAL A 42 -0.47 -0.13 -6.43
CA VAL A 42 0.99 -0.05 -6.53
C VAL A 42 1.52 -1.47 -6.71
N ASP A 43 2.01 -1.78 -7.91
CA ASP A 43 2.66 -3.05 -8.22
C ASP A 43 4.18 -2.90 -8.06
N LEU A 44 4.77 -3.74 -7.21
CA LEU A 44 6.19 -3.79 -6.85
C LEU A 44 6.85 -5.11 -7.30
N SER A 45 6.13 -5.96 -8.04
CA SER A 45 6.60 -7.28 -8.47
C SER A 45 7.70 -7.21 -9.54
N SER A 46 7.86 -6.05 -10.17
CA SER A 46 8.81 -5.83 -11.26
C SER A 46 10.03 -5.01 -10.81
N ALA A 47 10.98 -4.77 -11.73
CA ALA A 47 12.15 -3.93 -11.47
C ALA A 47 11.82 -2.44 -11.27
N ARG A 48 10.59 -2.03 -11.60
CA ARG A 48 10.06 -0.69 -11.38
C ARG A 48 8.67 -0.80 -10.79
N ALA A 49 8.34 0.11 -9.89
CA ALA A 49 6.97 0.21 -9.42
C ALA A 49 6.05 0.64 -10.57
N GLU A 50 4.86 0.06 -10.65
CA GLU A 50 3.78 0.55 -11.50
C GLU A 50 2.66 1.07 -10.61
N VAL A 51 2.29 2.33 -10.78
CA VAL A 51 1.30 3.01 -9.95
C VAL A 51 0.09 3.32 -10.80
N THR A 52 -1.09 2.93 -10.32
CA THR A 52 -2.37 3.29 -10.92
C THR A 52 -3.14 4.20 -9.98
N VAL A 53 -3.62 5.33 -10.50
CA VAL A 53 -4.48 6.26 -9.78
C VAL A 53 -5.77 6.50 -10.55
N ASP A 54 -6.86 6.81 -9.85
CA ASP A 54 -8.13 7.19 -10.44
C ASP A 54 -8.87 8.27 -9.65
N TRP A 55 -9.89 8.83 -10.31
CA TRP A 55 -10.76 9.89 -9.80
C TRP A 55 -12.24 9.49 -9.92
N PRO A 56 -13.16 10.17 -9.19
CA PRO A 56 -14.58 9.85 -9.21
C PRO A 56 -15.27 10.06 -10.56
N ASP A 57 -14.69 10.88 -11.45
CA ASP A 57 -15.21 11.17 -12.79
C ASP A 57 -14.90 10.06 -13.81
N GLY A 58 -14.18 9.01 -13.41
CA GLY A 58 -13.77 7.91 -14.26
C GLY A 58 -12.41 8.11 -14.93
N THR A 59 -11.76 9.26 -14.74
CA THR A 59 -10.38 9.47 -15.15
C THR A 59 -9.48 8.48 -14.41
N ALA A 60 -8.55 7.86 -15.11
CA ALA A 60 -7.55 6.97 -14.54
C ALA A 60 -6.24 7.07 -15.32
N THR A 61 -5.12 6.89 -14.63
CA THR A 61 -3.81 6.80 -15.27
C THR A 61 -2.94 5.77 -14.56
N THR A 62 -2.07 5.14 -15.34
CA THR A 62 -1.04 4.21 -14.87
C THR A 62 0.30 4.73 -15.32
N PHE A 63 1.27 4.79 -14.40
CA PHE A 63 2.60 5.32 -14.68
C PHE A 63 3.69 4.57 -13.90
N LEU A 64 4.92 4.67 -14.42
CA LEU A 64 6.12 4.10 -13.81
C LEU A 64 6.92 5.24 -13.18
N PRO A 65 6.77 5.52 -11.87
CA PRO A 65 7.53 6.59 -11.23
C PRO A 65 9.04 6.35 -11.34
N ASP A 66 9.80 7.43 -11.47
CA ASP A 66 11.24 7.37 -11.27
C ASP A 66 11.49 6.95 -9.81
N PRO A 67 12.27 5.89 -9.54
CA PRO A 67 12.63 5.50 -8.17
C PRO A 67 13.32 6.61 -7.36
N ARG A 68 13.82 7.65 -8.03
CA ARG A 68 14.42 8.85 -7.42
C ARG A 68 13.52 10.09 -7.47
N ALA A 69 12.31 9.99 -8.01
CA ALA A 69 11.35 11.09 -7.99
C ALA A 69 10.99 11.42 -6.54
N ASP A 70 11.02 12.71 -6.23
CA ASP A 70 10.43 13.22 -5.00
C ASP A 70 8.91 13.35 -5.12
N ARG A 71 8.25 13.59 -3.99
CA ARG A 71 6.81 13.91 -3.92
C ARG A 71 6.36 14.95 -4.94
N ALA A 72 7.17 15.99 -5.17
CA ALA A 72 6.82 17.05 -6.11
C ALA A 72 6.78 16.55 -7.57
N ALA A 73 7.71 15.67 -7.95
CA ALA A 73 7.70 15.00 -9.25
C ALA A 73 6.52 14.04 -9.42
N LEU A 74 6.17 13.28 -8.38
CA LEU A 74 4.98 12.43 -8.37
C LEU A 74 3.71 13.27 -8.54
N LEU A 75 3.59 14.35 -7.76
CA LEU A 75 2.44 15.26 -7.85
C LEU A 75 2.31 15.88 -9.24
N ARG A 76 3.41 16.33 -9.86
CA ARG A 76 3.39 16.84 -11.25
C ARG A 76 2.92 15.78 -12.25
N THR A 77 3.37 14.54 -12.10
CA THR A 77 2.98 13.43 -12.97
C THR A 77 1.48 13.16 -12.86
N ILE A 78 0.95 13.06 -11.64
CA ILE A 78 -0.48 12.83 -11.38
C ILE A 78 -1.31 14.03 -11.86
N ALA A 79 -0.86 15.25 -11.59
CA ALA A 79 -1.51 16.49 -12.03
C ALA A 79 -1.60 16.63 -13.55
N GLY A 80 -0.75 15.93 -14.31
CA GLY A 80 -0.82 15.87 -15.76
C GLY A 80 -2.02 15.07 -16.30
N ALA A 81 -2.62 14.20 -15.48
CA ALA A 81 -3.77 13.37 -15.86
C ALA A 81 -5.09 13.84 -15.21
N GLY A 82 -5.04 14.40 -14.00
CA GLY A 82 -6.22 14.83 -13.28
C GLY A 82 -5.89 15.71 -12.06
N PRO A 83 -6.89 16.25 -11.35
CA PRO A 83 -6.65 17.20 -10.26
C PRO A 83 -5.94 16.53 -9.08
N ALA A 84 -4.84 17.14 -8.62
CA ALA A 84 -4.08 16.67 -7.47
C ALA A 84 -3.56 17.84 -6.64
N ARG A 85 -3.36 17.61 -5.34
CA ARG A 85 -2.94 18.59 -4.36
C ARG A 85 -1.98 17.96 -3.35
N ASP A 86 -0.97 18.73 -2.94
CA ASP A 86 -0.06 18.32 -1.87
C ASP A 86 -0.71 18.42 -0.49
N ALA A 87 -0.29 17.55 0.43
CA ALA A 87 -0.70 17.65 1.83
C ALA A 87 -0.02 18.87 2.51
N PRO A 88 -0.69 19.53 3.48
CA PRO A 88 -0.08 20.64 4.20
C PRO A 88 1.10 20.17 5.06
N PRO A 89 2.05 21.06 5.41
CA PRO A 89 3.10 20.72 6.37
C PRO A 89 2.53 20.21 7.70
N GLY A 90 3.16 19.19 8.30
CA GLY A 90 2.72 18.61 9.59
C GLY A 90 1.62 17.55 9.50
N HIS A 91 1.12 17.22 8.29
CA HIS A 91 0.12 16.15 8.05
C HIS A 91 0.55 14.73 8.46
N GLU A 92 1.79 14.59 8.91
CA GLU A 92 2.51 13.34 9.19
C GLU A 92 2.69 13.07 10.68
N SER A 93 2.48 14.07 11.55
CA SER A 93 2.59 13.94 13.01
C SER A 93 1.28 13.59 13.72
N GLU A 94 0.15 13.73 13.03
CA GLU A 94 -1.19 13.40 13.51
C GLU A 94 -1.94 12.64 12.43
N PHE A 95 -2.93 11.82 12.80
CA PHE A 95 -3.87 11.25 11.83
C PHE A 95 -4.73 12.38 11.25
N TRP A 96 -4.13 13.16 10.35
CA TRP A 96 -4.74 14.31 9.73
C TRP A 96 -5.70 13.85 8.63
N VAL A 97 -6.95 14.29 8.73
CA VAL A 97 -7.98 14.04 7.73
C VAL A 97 -8.40 15.39 7.15
N PRO A 98 -8.25 15.61 5.82
CA PRO A 98 -8.64 16.87 5.22
C PRO A 98 -10.17 17.06 5.24
N ASP A 99 -10.58 18.32 5.33
CA ASP A 99 -11.97 18.73 5.22
C ASP A 99 -12.62 18.18 3.94
N GLY A 100 -13.83 17.64 4.07
CA GLY A 100 -14.56 17.02 2.97
C GLY A 100 -14.19 15.56 2.69
N ALA A 101 -13.18 14.99 3.37
CA ALA A 101 -12.79 13.58 3.19
C ALA A 101 -13.13 12.66 4.37
N ALA A 102 -13.63 13.19 5.49
CA ALA A 102 -13.88 12.43 6.73
C ALA A 102 -14.81 11.22 6.60
N GLY A 103 -15.76 11.27 5.64
CA GLY A 103 -16.67 10.16 5.34
C GLY A 103 -16.12 9.12 4.35
N THR A 104 -14.90 9.28 3.86
CA THR A 104 -14.33 8.42 2.81
C THR A 104 -13.24 7.49 3.36
N SER A 105 -12.94 6.43 2.63
CA SER A 105 -11.85 5.49 2.93
C SER A 105 -10.47 6.01 2.49
N LEU A 106 -10.42 7.08 1.68
CA LEU A 106 -9.18 7.58 1.07
C LEU A 106 -8.12 8.03 2.09
N PRO A 107 -8.46 8.81 3.15
CA PRO A 107 -7.48 9.17 4.17
C PRO A 107 -6.92 7.94 4.90
N ARG A 108 -7.75 6.91 5.12
CA ARG A 108 -7.34 5.66 5.79
C ARG A 108 -6.45 4.80 4.90
N HIS A 109 -6.76 4.70 3.61
CA HIS A 109 -5.88 4.05 2.65
C HIS A 109 -4.53 4.79 2.54
N ALA A 110 -4.56 6.13 2.51
CA ALA A 110 -3.33 6.93 2.50
C ALA A 110 -2.51 6.72 3.76
N TRP A 111 -3.15 6.63 4.92
CA TRP A 111 -2.48 6.29 6.17
C TRP A 111 -1.83 4.90 6.13
N LEU A 112 -2.52 3.89 5.58
CA LEU A 112 -1.95 2.55 5.44
C LEU A 112 -0.70 2.57 4.56
N LEU A 113 -0.73 3.25 3.41
CA LEU A 113 0.45 3.40 2.53
C LEU A 113 1.64 4.03 3.27
N ASP A 114 1.39 5.08 4.05
CA ASP A 114 2.38 5.77 4.87
C ASP A 114 2.97 4.82 5.93
N ALA A 115 2.12 4.07 6.63
CA ALA A 115 2.53 3.13 7.66
C ALA A 115 3.38 1.97 7.10
N LEU A 116 3.02 1.45 5.92
CA LEU A 116 3.78 0.41 5.22
C LEU A 116 5.17 0.89 4.81
N GLY A 117 5.29 2.14 4.34
CA GLY A 117 6.57 2.73 3.96
C GLY A 117 7.45 3.11 5.16
N ARG A 118 6.88 3.78 6.17
CA ARG A 118 7.63 4.22 7.36
C ARG A 118 8.13 3.07 8.23
N SER A 119 7.39 1.95 8.27
CA SER A 119 7.77 0.73 9.00
C SER A 119 8.31 -0.34 8.05
N SER A 120 9.14 0.06 7.09
CA SER A 120 9.64 -0.84 6.04
C SER A 120 10.59 -1.91 6.58
N ASP A 121 11.23 -1.64 7.72
CA ASP A 121 12.01 -2.59 8.52
C ASP A 121 11.19 -3.82 8.96
N ALA A 122 9.88 -3.65 9.17
CA ALA A 122 8.98 -4.73 9.57
C ALA A 122 8.99 -5.91 8.58
N TRP A 123 9.14 -5.61 7.27
CA TRP A 123 9.15 -6.60 6.20
C TRP A 123 10.38 -7.52 6.25
N TYR A 124 11.39 -7.15 7.03
CA TYR A 124 12.64 -7.88 7.21
C TYR A 124 12.85 -8.37 8.64
N ALA A 125 11.95 -8.03 9.56
CA ALA A 125 12.06 -8.36 10.97
C ALA A 125 11.77 -9.85 11.27
N TYR A 126 11.00 -10.54 10.43
CA TYR A 126 10.61 -11.93 10.65
C TYR A 126 11.57 -12.91 9.96
N LEU A 127 12.66 -13.25 10.65
CA LEU A 127 13.76 -14.04 10.08
C LEU A 127 13.51 -15.55 9.84
N PRO A 128 12.56 -16.27 10.47
CA PRO A 128 12.34 -17.66 10.08
C PRO A 128 11.63 -17.77 8.72
N GLU A 129 10.92 -16.73 8.28
CA GLU A 129 10.21 -16.69 6.99
C GLU A 129 10.25 -15.27 6.39
N PRO A 130 11.25 -14.94 5.54
CA PRO A 130 11.29 -13.65 4.89
C PRO A 130 10.09 -13.47 3.96
N VAL A 131 9.44 -12.32 4.08
CA VAL A 131 8.30 -11.94 3.25
C VAL A 131 8.58 -10.63 2.53
N GLU A 132 7.99 -10.47 1.35
CA GLU A 132 8.22 -9.28 0.51
C GLU A 132 6.88 -8.71 0.04
N LEU A 133 6.72 -7.39 0.11
CA LEU A 133 5.55 -6.71 -0.44
C LEU A 133 5.64 -6.69 -1.97
N LEU A 134 4.65 -7.27 -2.65
CA LEU A 134 4.58 -7.30 -4.11
C LEU A 134 3.54 -6.34 -4.67
N HIS A 135 2.45 -6.11 -3.95
CA HIS A 135 1.35 -5.30 -4.44
C HIS A 135 0.56 -4.68 -3.30
N VAL A 136 0.09 -3.46 -3.49
CA VAL A 136 -0.93 -2.81 -2.65
C VAL A 136 -2.07 -2.38 -3.56
N GLY A 137 -3.30 -2.75 -3.24
CA GLY A 137 -4.46 -2.37 -4.05
C GLY A 137 -5.71 -2.15 -3.22
N THR A 138 -6.54 -1.18 -3.61
CA THR A 138 -7.82 -0.91 -2.94
C THR A 138 -8.94 -0.76 -3.95
N ASP A 139 -10.14 -1.19 -3.57
CA ASP A 139 -11.38 -0.89 -4.28
C ASP A 139 -12.01 0.45 -3.82
N GLY A 140 -11.34 1.16 -2.90
CA GLY A 140 -11.78 2.40 -2.25
C GLY A 140 -13.02 2.23 -1.38
N ARG A 141 -13.35 1.02 -0.97
CA ARG A 141 -14.46 0.76 -0.04
C ARG A 141 -13.89 0.44 1.33
N ASP A 142 -13.94 -0.83 1.72
CA ASP A 142 -13.77 -1.24 3.11
C ASP A 142 -12.41 -1.87 3.37
N PHE A 143 -11.67 -2.25 2.32
CA PHE A 143 -10.43 -3.00 2.44
C PHE A 143 -9.33 -2.49 1.49
N THR A 144 -8.09 -2.72 1.92
CA THR A 144 -6.92 -2.74 1.04
C THR A 144 -6.37 -4.16 1.00
N GLY A 145 -6.16 -4.70 -0.19
CA GLY A 145 -5.47 -5.96 -0.40
C GLY A 145 -3.98 -5.75 -0.59
N LEU A 146 -3.18 -6.60 0.03
CA LEU A 146 -1.73 -6.62 -0.07
C LEU A 146 -1.32 -7.98 -0.62
N ALA A 147 -0.57 -8.04 -1.72
CA ALA A 147 0.07 -9.30 -2.12
C ALA A 147 1.46 -9.37 -1.49
N VAL A 148 1.71 -10.44 -0.76
CA VAL A 148 2.94 -10.66 0.01
C VAL A 148 3.58 -11.98 -0.44
N ALA A 149 4.79 -11.92 -0.97
CA ALA A 149 5.58 -13.11 -1.28
C ALA A 149 6.10 -13.74 0.01
N ARG A 150 6.04 -15.06 0.12
CA ARG A 150 6.74 -15.82 1.15
C ARG A 150 7.89 -16.54 0.48
N VAL A 151 9.06 -15.91 0.51
CA VAL A 151 10.22 -16.34 -0.27
C VAL A 151 10.59 -17.78 0.01
N ALA A 152 10.65 -18.17 1.29
CA ALA A 152 11.02 -19.52 1.70
C ALA A 152 10.01 -20.60 1.29
N ARG A 153 8.74 -20.23 1.07
CA ARG A 153 7.64 -21.12 0.69
C ARG A 153 7.32 -21.06 -0.81
N GLU A 154 7.98 -20.18 -1.55
CA GLU A 154 7.80 -19.96 -3.00
C GLU A 154 6.35 -19.67 -3.42
N ASP A 155 5.58 -18.98 -2.58
CA ASP A 155 4.19 -18.63 -2.86
C ASP A 155 3.86 -17.19 -2.47
N VAL A 156 2.60 -16.79 -2.72
CA VAL A 156 2.08 -15.45 -2.45
C VAL A 156 0.78 -15.55 -1.68
N VAL A 157 0.68 -14.77 -0.60
CA VAL A 157 -0.53 -14.60 0.20
C VAL A 157 -1.08 -13.22 -0.03
N THR A 158 -2.40 -13.11 -0.22
CA THR A 158 -3.09 -11.83 -0.16
C THR A 158 -3.53 -11.56 1.27
N VAL A 159 -3.08 -10.46 1.86
CA VAL A 159 -3.57 -9.96 3.15
C VAL A 159 -4.59 -8.86 2.90
N ARG A 160 -5.83 -9.04 3.37
CA ARG A 160 -6.87 -8.00 3.35
C ARG A 160 -6.83 -7.23 4.66
N VAL A 161 -6.56 -5.94 4.57
CA VAL A 161 -6.53 -5.00 5.69
C VAL A 161 -7.85 -4.23 5.70
N PRO A 162 -8.70 -4.38 6.73
CA PRO A 162 -9.88 -3.53 6.88
C PRO A 162 -9.44 -2.09 7.09
N LEU A 163 -10.06 -1.15 6.37
CA LEU A 163 -9.77 0.27 6.51
C LEU A 163 -10.53 0.89 7.68
N ALA A 164 -11.66 0.30 8.09
CA ALA A 164 -12.42 0.78 9.26
C ALA A 164 -11.54 0.73 10.53
N GLY A 165 -11.53 1.83 11.28
CA GLY A 165 -10.78 1.94 12.54
C GLY A 165 -9.27 2.19 12.39
N LEU A 166 -8.68 2.13 11.18
CA LEU A 166 -7.28 2.51 10.99
C LEU A 166 -7.07 4.01 11.22
N GLY A 167 -6.03 4.36 11.98
CA GLY A 167 -5.70 5.74 12.32
C GLY A 167 -6.44 6.31 13.52
N ALA A 168 -7.35 5.53 14.11
CA ALA A 168 -8.05 5.89 15.34
C ALA A 168 -7.46 5.07 16.50
N ASP A 169 -7.18 5.73 17.62
CA ASP A 169 -6.84 5.12 18.91
C ASP A 169 -5.49 4.38 19.04
N GLY A 170 -4.53 4.57 18.12
CA GLY A 170 -3.14 4.15 18.35
C GLY A 170 -2.87 2.64 18.29
N LEU A 171 -3.87 1.83 17.88
CA LEU A 171 -3.72 0.42 17.48
C LEU A 171 -2.96 0.23 16.15
N ASP A 172 -2.50 1.35 15.62
CA ASP A 172 -1.80 1.61 14.38
C ASP A 172 -0.28 1.42 14.46
N ALA A 173 0.27 1.42 15.68
CA ALA A 173 1.68 1.22 15.93
C ALA A 173 2.07 -0.22 15.59
N GLY A 174 2.81 -0.40 14.49
CA GLY A 174 3.30 -1.70 14.07
C GLY A 174 2.35 -2.47 13.13
N ILE A 175 1.40 -1.82 12.45
CA ILE A 175 0.52 -2.50 11.48
C ILE A 175 1.32 -3.30 10.42
N ALA A 176 2.46 -2.78 9.97
CA ALA A 176 3.34 -3.49 9.03
C ALA A 176 3.89 -4.79 9.65
N TYR A 177 4.27 -4.77 10.94
CA TYR A 177 4.70 -5.97 11.68
C TYR A 177 3.56 -6.98 11.80
N THR A 178 2.34 -6.53 12.11
CA THR A 178 1.15 -7.40 12.17
C THR A 178 0.86 -8.04 10.82
N ILE A 179 0.94 -7.29 9.72
CA ILE A 179 0.75 -7.80 8.36
C ILE A 179 1.79 -8.87 8.04
N VAL A 180 3.06 -8.60 8.34
CA VAL A 180 4.18 -9.51 8.09
C VAL A 180 4.03 -10.81 8.90
N GLU A 181 3.75 -10.69 10.20
CA GLU A 181 3.55 -11.84 11.10
C GLU A 181 2.37 -12.70 10.63
N HIS A 182 1.27 -12.06 10.23
CA HIS A 182 0.08 -12.74 9.71
C HIS A 182 0.35 -13.44 8.38
N ALA A 183 1.04 -12.78 7.45
CA ALA A 183 1.42 -13.36 6.17
C ALA A 183 2.33 -14.58 6.34
N ALA A 184 3.37 -14.48 7.19
CA ALA A 184 4.29 -15.58 7.48
C ALA A 184 3.55 -16.79 8.07
N ARG A 185 2.66 -16.56 9.04
CA ARG A 185 1.95 -17.66 9.73
C ARG A 185 0.78 -18.25 8.96
N ALA A 186 0.30 -17.62 7.89
CA ALA A 186 -0.86 -18.11 7.16
C ALA A 186 -0.64 -19.55 6.67
N GLU A 187 -1.53 -20.48 7.01
CA GLU A 187 -1.44 -21.85 6.49
C GLU A 187 -1.84 -21.89 5.02
N ALA A 188 -1.03 -22.57 4.18
CA ALA A 188 -1.27 -22.65 2.74
C ALA A 188 -2.64 -23.30 2.37
N ALA A 189 -3.23 -24.08 3.29
CA ALA A 189 -4.47 -24.83 3.06
C ALA A 189 -5.75 -24.11 3.52
N ALA A 190 -5.65 -23.00 4.27
CA ALA A 190 -6.82 -22.32 4.86
C ALA A 190 -7.32 -21.11 4.04
N LEU A 191 -6.65 -20.79 2.93
CA LEU A 191 -6.91 -19.58 2.17
C LEU A 191 -7.73 -19.95 0.92
N PRO A 192 -8.98 -19.46 0.78
CA PRO A 192 -9.76 -19.74 -0.41
C PRO A 192 -9.04 -19.18 -1.65
N PRO A 193 -9.10 -19.90 -2.79
CA PRO A 193 -8.54 -19.41 -4.02
C PRO A 193 -9.13 -18.05 -4.38
N ALA A 194 -8.29 -17.03 -4.57
CA ALA A 194 -8.74 -15.72 -5.01
C ALA A 194 -9.25 -15.81 -6.46
N GLU A 195 -10.46 -15.32 -6.76
CA GLU A 195 -10.81 -15.02 -8.14
C GLU A 195 -9.82 -13.95 -8.67
N PRO A 196 -9.30 -14.13 -9.89
CA PRO A 196 -8.34 -13.21 -10.46
C PRO A 196 -9.02 -11.86 -10.75
N VAL A 197 -8.92 -10.94 -9.81
CA VAL A 197 -8.77 -9.53 -10.18
C VAL A 197 -7.48 -9.50 -11.01
N ARG A 198 -7.56 -9.15 -12.30
CA ARG A 198 -6.43 -9.21 -13.25
C ARG A 198 -5.08 -8.92 -12.56
N GLY A 199 -4.19 -9.91 -12.49
CA GLY A 199 -2.82 -9.79 -11.96
C GLY A 199 -2.56 -10.32 -10.55
N TRP A 200 -3.55 -10.85 -9.83
CA TRP A 200 -3.39 -11.28 -8.42
C TRP A 200 -3.19 -12.80 -8.28
N PRO A 201 -2.20 -13.32 -7.52
CA PRO A 201 -2.09 -14.75 -7.18
C PRO A 201 -2.95 -15.16 -5.96
N ALA A 202 -2.90 -16.46 -5.65
CA ALA A 202 -4.10 -17.29 -5.54
C ALA A 202 -4.69 -17.54 -4.14
N CYS A 203 -4.23 -16.91 -3.04
CA CYS A 203 -4.70 -17.31 -1.70
C CYS A 203 -5.09 -16.10 -0.82
N LEU A 204 -6.35 -16.03 -0.38
CA LEU A 204 -6.89 -14.92 0.43
C LEU A 204 -6.79 -15.15 1.94
N SER A 205 -6.11 -14.25 2.64
CA SER A 205 -6.09 -14.12 4.10
C SER A 205 -6.66 -12.77 4.53
N VAL A 206 -7.45 -12.73 5.60
CA VAL A 206 -8.09 -11.50 6.10
C VAL A 206 -7.57 -11.21 7.50
N LEU A 207 -7.07 -9.99 7.74
CA LEU A 207 -6.80 -9.54 9.11
C LEU A 207 -8.14 -9.40 9.84
N PRO A 208 -8.24 -9.87 11.09
CA PRO A 208 -9.48 -9.75 11.84
C PRO A 208 -9.89 -8.28 11.94
N SER A 209 -11.10 -7.95 11.48
CA SER A 209 -11.74 -6.69 11.83
C SER A 209 -12.10 -6.76 13.31
N ARG A 210 -11.71 -5.76 14.12
CA ARG A 210 -12.28 -5.65 15.47
C ARG A 210 -13.80 -5.53 15.32
N ALA A 211 -14.53 -6.40 16.01
CA ALA A 211 -15.94 -6.17 16.24
C ALA A 211 -16.07 -4.90 17.10
N PRO A 212 -17.08 -4.05 16.86
CA PRO A 212 -17.39 -2.98 17.80
C PRO A 212 -17.74 -3.63 19.15
N GLU A 213 -17.01 -3.25 20.19
CA GLU A 213 -17.40 -3.50 21.58
C GLU A 213 -18.58 -2.61 21.99
#